data_AF-A0A3L7RZ62-F1
#
_entry.id   AF-A0A3L7RZ62-F1
#
_cell.length_a   1.000
_cell.length_b   1.000
_cell.length_c   1.000
_cell.angle_alpha   90.00
_cell.angle_beta   90.00
_cell.angle_gamma   90.00
#
_symmetry.space_group_name_H-M   'P 1'
#
loop_
_entity.id
_entity.type
_entity.pdbx_description
1 polymer ?
#
loop_
_entity_poly.entity_id
_entity_poly.type
_entity_poly.pdbx_seq_one_letter_code
_entity_poly.pdbx_strand_id
1 'polypeptide(L)'
;MNPSATSMPTKLFKPLLPCLLACAVVAGVTGAFAPAPLSQAADPPAAATTEQDDAQESMAAKAEILQSTRWRRAIFELGEWLSVQKIYPPREVQRIKADFNTKVMKMSPQELEYLLDDLEAKFKIIDAPEAQEARAWMGQYLSAMTDRKRADVLKDVPNVVDMTAAQLSQEIQKIELTRQNLKDRQAAFDGGRKVLADVAAANRKATADASLAATSKMNSSTSYSPYRSNSGGSGGSPPFANARVGSGMSIGIGPWGAYVGMSLGNF
;
A
#
# COMPACT_ATOMS: atom_id res chain seq x y z
N MET A 1 27.75 7.83 -43.69
CA MET A 1 28.26 7.05 -42.54
C MET A 1 27.06 6.63 -41.70
N ASN A 2 26.63 5.38 -41.81
CA ASN A 2 25.46 4.86 -41.09
C ASN A 2 25.91 4.29 -39.75
N PRO A 3 25.31 4.70 -38.61
CA PRO A 3 25.57 4.04 -37.34
C PRO A 3 24.82 2.70 -37.30
N SER A 4 25.58 1.60 -37.27
CA SER A 4 25.06 0.27 -36.97
C SER A 4 24.54 0.24 -35.53
N ALA A 5 23.23 0.14 -35.36
CA ALA A 5 22.60 -0.09 -34.06
C ALA A 5 22.83 -1.56 -33.65
N THR A 6 23.77 -1.77 -32.73
CA THR A 6 24.02 -3.07 -32.12
C THR A 6 22.85 -3.41 -31.19
N SER A 7 22.08 -4.43 -31.55
CA SER A 7 21.02 -5.00 -30.73
C SER A 7 21.61 -5.56 -29.44
N MET A 8 21.33 -4.91 -28.29
CA MET A 8 21.69 -5.46 -26.98
C MET A 8 20.63 -6.48 -26.55
N PRO A 9 21.03 -7.66 -26.03
CA PRO A 9 20.10 -8.65 -25.52
C PRO A 9 19.44 -8.14 -24.25
N THR A 10 18.13 -7.90 -24.31
CA THR A 10 17.25 -7.65 -23.17
C THR A 10 17.23 -8.89 -22.29
N LYS A 11 18.18 -8.96 -21.34
CA LYS A 11 18.13 -9.96 -20.28
C LYS A 11 16.87 -9.72 -19.47
N LEU A 12 15.99 -10.71 -19.50
CA LEU A 12 14.78 -10.86 -18.72
C LEU A 12 15.11 -10.64 -17.23
N PHE A 13 14.93 -9.42 -16.74
CA PHE A 13 15.06 -9.10 -15.32
C PHE A 13 13.89 -9.74 -14.59
N LYS A 14 14.11 -10.94 -14.03
CA LYS A 14 13.26 -11.49 -12.97
C LYS A 14 13.26 -10.47 -11.81
N PRO A 15 12.10 -10.01 -11.32
CA PRO A 15 12.06 -9.27 -10.07
C PRO A 15 12.44 -10.26 -8.95
N LEU A 16 13.71 -10.20 -8.54
CA LEU A 16 14.18 -10.72 -7.27
C LEU A 16 13.43 -9.95 -6.18
N LEU A 17 12.51 -10.64 -5.49
CA LEU A 17 12.10 -10.24 -4.15
C LEU A 17 13.36 -10.07 -3.30
N PRO A 18 13.60 -8.92 -2.68
CA PRO A 18 14.58 -8.83 -1.61
C PRO A 18 13.97 -9.48 -0.36
N CYS A 19 14.26 -10.77 -0.18
CA CYS A 19 14.31 -11.38 1.15
C CYS A 19 15.52 -10.76 1.90
N LEU A 20 15.27 -9.70 2.65
CA LEU A 20 16.14 -9.18 3.72
C LEU A 20 15.15 -8.74 4.81
N LEU A 21 15.04 -9.42 5.94
CA LEU A 21 16.05 -9.40 6.99
C LEU A 21 15.91 -10.67 7.84
N ALA A 22 16.88 -11.58 7.73
CA ALA A 22 17.16 -12.54 8.77
C ALA A 22 18.11 -11.84 9.76
N CYS A 23 17.59 -11.42 10.92
CA CYS A 23 18.45 -11.02 12.03
C CYS A 23 19.22 -12.25 12.49
N ALA A 24 20.53 -12.20 12.30
CA ALA A 24 21.47 -13.15 12.86
C ALA A 24 21.30 -13.21 14.38
N VAL A 25 21.15 -14.45 14.84
CA VAL A 25 21.12 -14.88 16.23
C VAL A 25 22.35 -14.34 16.96
N VAL A 26 22.12 -13.63 18.05
CA VAL A 26 23.14 -13.25 19.02
C VAL A 26 23.73 -14.55 19.59
N ALA A 27 24.99 -14.82 19.27
CA ALA A 27 25.81 -15.81 19.94
C ALA A 27 26.10 -15.32 21.37
N GLY A 28 25.16 -15.59 22.27
CA GLY A 28 25.32 -15.40 23.70
C GLY A 28 26.14 -16.55 24.28
N VAL A 29 27.32 -16.20 24.77
CA VAL A 29 28.26 -17.02 25.54
C VAL A 29 27.53 -17.88 26.57
N THR A 30 27.63 -19.20 26.43
CA THR A 30 27.28 -20.17 27.47
C THR A 30 28.31 -20.09 28.59
N GLY A 31 28.13 -19.13 29.50
CA GLY A 31 28.79 -19.12 30.80
C GLY A 31 28.10 -20.12 31.72
N ALA A 32 28.67 -21.31 31.83
CA ALA A 32 28.30 -22.30 32.82
C ALA A 32 28.67 -21.80 34.22
N PHE A 33 27.72 -21.16 34.91
CA PHE A 33 27.79 -20.97 36.36
C PHE A 33 27.04 -22.11 37.03
N ALA A 34 27.81 -23.02 37.63
CA ALA A 34 27.31 -24.04 38.53
C ALA A 34 26.73 -23.37 39.80
N PRO A 35 25.47 -23.62 40.19
CA PRO A 35 24.97 -23.19 41.49
C PRO A 35 25.56 -24.06 42.59
N ALA A 36 26.20 -23.43 43.57
CA ALA A 36 26.62 -24.06 44.81
C ALA A 36 25.37 -24.43 45.65
N PRO A 37 25.34 -25.61 46.30
CA PRO A 37 24.26 -25.98 47.21
C PRO A 37 24.43 -25.23 48.53
N LEU A 38 23.66 -24.15 48.72
CA LEU A 38 23.54 -23.52 50.03
C LEU A 38 22.44 -24.22 50.83
N SER A 39 22.85 -24.70 52.01
CA SER A 39 22.04 -25.34 53.03
C SER A 39 20.75 -24.57 53.31
N GLN A 40 19.63 -25.26 53.13
CA GLN A 40 18.29 -24.82 53.48
C GLN A 40 18.14 -24.91 55.00
N ALA A 41 18.37 -23.80 55.70
CA ALA A 41 17.95 -23.64 57.09
C ALA A 41 16.42 -23.51 57.10
N ALA A 42 15.77 -24.37 57.88
CA ALA A 42 14.33 -24.37 58.06
C ALA A 42 13.89 -23.16 58.89
N ASP A 43 13.37 -22.14 58.24
CA ASP A 43 12.68 -21.03 58.90
C ASP A 43 11.24 -21.42 59.29
N PRO A 44 10.75 -20.92 60.44
CA PRO A 44 9.44 -21.28 61.00
C PRO A 44 8.25 -20.67 60.22
N PRO A 45 7.11 -21.39 60.13
CA PRO A 45 5.92 -20.90 59.43
C PRO A 45 5.13 -19.93 60.32
N ALA A 46 5.31 -18.63 60.13
CA ALA A 46 4.52 -17.62 60.84
C ALA A 46 4.34 -16.33 60.04
N ALA A 47 3.32 -16.28 59.17
CA ALA A 47 2.50 -15.10 58.79
C ALA A 47 1.73 -15.41 57.50
N ALA A 48 0.48 -15.89 57.61
CA ALA A 48 -0.38 -16.20 56.45
C ALA A 48 -1.68 -15.36 56.44
N THR A 49 -1.72 -14.24 57.17
CA THR A 49 -2.95 -13.47 57.40
C THR A 49 -2.98 -12.08 56.77
N THR A 50 -1.94 -11.62 56.06
CA THR A 50 -1.92 -10.27 55.46
C THR A 50 -2.48 -10.19 54.03
N GLU A 51 -2.56 -11.31 53.30
CA GLU A 51 -2.93 -11.26 51.87
C GLU A 51 -4.40 -10.89 51.59
N GLN A 52 -5.31 -11.13 52.53
CA GLN A 52 -6.74 -10.82 52.33
C GLN A 52 -7.04 -9.33 52.51
N ASP A 53 -6.39 -8.66 53.45
CA ASP A 53 -6.59 -7.22 53.68
C ASP A 53 -6.05 -6.39 52.50
N ASP A 54 -4.88 -6.77 51.97
CA ASP A 54 -4.25 -6.12 50.80
C ASP A 54 -5.14 -6.19 49.55
N ALA A 55 -5.85 -7.31 49.33
CA ALA A 55 -6.74 -7.49 48.20
C ALA A 55 -7.98 -6.60 48.28
N GLN A 56 -8.54 -6.41 49.48
CA GLN A 56 -9.71 -5.56 49.68
C GLN A 56 -9.36 -4.07 49.54
N GLU A 57 -8.22 -3.65 50.08
CA GLU A 57 -7.71 -2.28 49.90
C GLU A 57 -7.42 -1.98 48.43
N SER A 58 -6.81 -2.92 47.71
CA SER A 58 -6.56 -2.80 46.26
C SER A 58 -7.87 -2.67 45.46
N MET A 59 -8.92 -3.39 45.83
CA MET A 59 -10.23 -3.25 45.16
C MET A 59 -10.89 -1.90 45.45
N ALA A 60 -10.74 -1.35 46.66
CA ALA A 60 -11.25 -0.04 47.02
C ALA A 60 -10.51 1.08 46.24
N ALA A 61 -9.18 1.05 46.20
CA ALA A 61 -8.37 2.00 45.44
C ALA A 61 -8.70 1.97 43.94
N LYS A 62 -8.88 0.77 43.37
CA LYS A 62 -9.32 0.62 41.98
C LYS A 62 -10.70 1.26 41.73
N ALA A 63 -11.65 1.05 42.64
CA ALA A 63 -12.98 1.63 42.52
C ALA A 63 -12.95 3.17 42.54
N GLU A 64 -12.10 3.76 43.37
CA GLU A 64 -11.88 5.21 43.41
C GLU A 64 -11.34 5.74 42.07
N ILE A 65 -10.33 5.08 41.50
CA ILE A 65 -9.77 5.48 40.19
C ILE A 65 -10.83 5.35 39.08
N LEU A 66 -11.60 4.26 39.05
CA LEU A 66 -12.67 4.06 38.05
C LEU A 66 -13.82 5.06 38.17
N GLN A 67 -14.04 5.63 39.36
CA GLN A 67 -15.04 6.68 39.59
C GLN A 67 -14.48 8.10 39.37
N SER A 68 -13.16 8.23 39.27
CA SER A 68 -12.50 9.51 39.08
C SER A 68 -12.96 10.24 37.81
N THR A 69 -12.90 11.57 37.84
CA THR A 69 -13.16 12.40 36.66
C THR A 69 -12.15 12.13 35.54
N ARG A 70 -10.90 11.82 35.90
CA ARG A 70 -9.81 11.50 34.97
C ARG A 70 -10.15 10.27 34.13
N TRP A 71 -10.57 9.19 34.78
CA TRP A 71 -11.02 7.97 34.11
C TRP A 71 -12.19 8.23 33.16
N ARG A 72 -13.25 8.89 33.65
CA ARG A 72 -14.43 9.19 32.83
C ARG A 72 -14.09 10.00 31.57
N ARG A 73 -13.19 10.97 31.70
CA ARG A 73 -12.69 11.77 30.56
C ARG A 73 -11.90 10.92 29.57
N ALA A 74 -10.94 10.12 30.04
CA ALA A 74 -10.14 9.25 29.18
C ALA A 74 -10.99 8.25 28.40
N ILE A 75 -12.02 7.66 29.04
CA ILE A 75 -12.95 6.74 28.38
C ILE A 75 -13.86 7.45 27.37
N PHE A 76 -14.30 8.67 27.68
CA PHE A 76 -15.06 9.49 26.74
C PHE A 76 -14.23 9.82 25.51
N GLU A 77 -13.01 10.35 25.69
CA GLU A 77 -12.09 10.69 24.60
C GLU A 77 -11.72 9.46 23.77
N LEU A 78 -11.48 8.30 24.41
CA LEU A 78 -11.27 7.03 23.70
C LEU A 78 -12.48 6.63 22.86
N GLY A 79 -13.68 6.76 23.45
CA GLY A 79 -14.94 6.43 22.80
C GLY A 79 -15.23 7.32 21.59
N GLU A 80 -14.99 8.62 21.74
CA GLU A 80 -15.11 9.60 20.67
C GLU A 80 -14.09 9.33 19.56
N TRP A 81 -12.81 9.16 19.92
CA TRP A 81 -11.76 8.84 18.96
C TRP A 81 -12.07 7.59 18.14
N LEU A 82 -12.47 6.50 18.80
CA LEU A 82 -12.86 5.25 18.13
C LEU A 82 -14.07 5.42 17.20
N SER A 83 -15.00 6.34 17.52
CA SER A 83 -16.20 6.58 16.71
C SER A 83 -15.91 7.30 15.39
N VAL A 84 -14.86 8.14 15.37
CA VAL A 84 -14.43 8.90 14.18
C VAL A 84 -13.60 8.02 13.24
N GLN A 85 -13.07 6.88 13.70
CA GLN A 85 -12.21 6.02 12.88
C GLN A 85 -13.00 5.36 11.73
N LYS A 86 -12.70 5.75 10.49
CA LYS A 86 -13.22 5.08 9.28
C LYS A 86 -12.53 3.74 8.99
N ILE A 87 -11.41 3.48 9.65
CA ILE A 87 -10.55 2.32 9.40
C ILE A 87 -11.11 1.06 10.07
N TYR A 88 -11.78 1.21 11.22
CA TYR A 88 -12.35 0.10 11.97
C TYR A 88 -13.85 -0.07 11.65
N PRO A 89 -14.31 -1.29 11.31
CA PRO A 89 -15.75 -1.54 11.21
C PRO A 89 -16.39 -1.50 12.62
N PRO A 90 -17.70 -1.19 12.73
CA PRO A 90 -18.35 -1.03 14.04
C PRO A 90 -18.24 -2.25 14.96
N ARG A 91 -18.23 -3.47 14.41
CA ARG A 91 -18.05 -4.72 15.17
C ARG A 91 -16.65 -4.80 15.79
N GLU A 92 -15.63 -4.33 15.08
CA GLU A 92 -14.25 -4.29 15.56
C GLU A 92 -14.10 -3.29 16.71
N VAL A 93 -14.73 -2.11 16.59
CA VAL A 93 -14.77 -1.12 17.67
C VAL A 93 -15.42 -1.69 18.94
N GLN A 94 -16.50 -2.47 18.81
CA GLN A 94 -17.12 -3.15 19.94
C GLN A 94 -16.18 -4.19 20.58
N ARG A 95 -15.46 -4.96 19.76
CA ARG A 95 -14.46 -5.92 20.23
C ARG A 95 -13.34 -5.23 21.00
N ILE A 96 -12.76 -4.17 20.45
CA ILE A 96 -11.72 -3.36 21.10
C ILE A 96 -12.19 -2.86 22.47
N LYS A 97 -13.42 -2.34 22.57
CA LYS A 97 -14.00 -1.88 23.84
C LYS A 97 -14.17 -3.02 24.86
N ALA A 98 -14.64 -4.19 24.41
CA ALA A 98 -14.81 -5.35 25.29
C ALA A 98 -13.47 -5.90 25.80
N ASP A 99 -12.46 -6.00 24.92
CA ASP A 99 -11.12 -6.44 25.26
C ASP A 99 -10.45 -5.46 26.23
N PHE A 100 -10.59 -4.16 25.99
CA PHE A 100 -10.10 -3.11 26.88
C PHE A 100 -10.74 -3.22 28.28
N ASN A 101 -12.07 -3.33 28.37
CA ASN A 101 -12.75 -3.50 29.65
C ASN A 101 -12.26 -4.77 30.39
N THR A 102 -12.06 -5.86 29.67
CA THR A 102 -11.53 -7.11 30.24
C THR A 102 -10.13 -6.93 30.81
N LYS A 103 -9.25 -6.15 30.15
CA LYS A 103 -7.91 -5.82 30.65
C LYS A 103 -7.97 -4.94 31.90
N VAL A 104 -8.79 -3.89 31.86
CA VAL A 104 -9.01 -2.98 32.99
C VAL A 104 -9.50 -3.74 34.23
N MET A 105 -10.39 -4.72 34.06
CA MET A 105 -10.86 -5.56 35.17
C MET A 105 -9.73 -6.40 35.81
N LYS A 106 -8.70 -6.77 35.06
CA LYS A 106 -7.55 -7.55 35.53
C LYS A 106 -6.40 -6.72 36.09
N MET A 107 -6.33 -5.42 35.74
CA MET A 107 -5.28 -4.52 36.20
C MET A 107 -5.41 -4.18 37.69
N SER A 108 -4.26 -4.07 38.35
CA SER A 108 -4.10 -3.46 39.67
C SER A 108 -4.37 -1.94 39.64
N PRO A 109 -4.61 -1.29 40.79
CA PRO A 109 -4.75 0.17 40.87
C PRO A 109 -3.56 0.92 40.27
N GLN A 110 -2.34 0.46 40.51
CA GLN A 110 -1.12 1.11 40.03
C GLN A 110 -0.99 0.98 38.51
N GLU A 111 -1.27 -0.19 37.95
CA GLU A 111 -1.32 -0.37 36.48
C GLU A 111 -2.39 0.51 35.83
N LEU A 112 -3.50 0.76 36.52
CA LEU A 112 -4.57 1.63 36.04
C LEU A 112 -4.14 3.10 35.95
N GLU A 113 -3.35 3.58 36.92
CA GLU A 113 -2.76 4.94 36.85
C GLU A 113 -1.77 5.07 35.69
N TYR A 114 -0.90 4.07 35.48
CA TYR A 114 0.00 4.05 34.33
C TYR A 114 -0.74 4.00 33.00
N LEU A 115 -1.85 3.24 32.93
CA LEU A 115 -2.72 3.22 31.76
C LEU A 115 -3.32 4.60 31.49
N LEU A 116 -3.73 5.34 32.53
CA LEU A 116 -4.27 6.69 32.37
C LEU A 116 -3.21 7.66 31.86
N ASP A 117 -1.98 7.61 32.39
CA ASP A 117 -0.86 8.41 31.89
C ASP A 117 -0.56 8.10 30.41
N ASP A 118 -0.56 6.82 30.04
CA ASP A 118 -0.32 6.38 28.66
C ASP A 118 -1.46 6.78 27.71
N LEU A 119 -2.73 6.72 28.15
CA LEU A 119 -3.88 7.20 27.37
C LEU A 119 -3.79 8.71 27.11
N GLU A 120 -3.46 9.52 28.13
CA GLU A 120 -3.28 10.96 27.96
C GLU A 120 -2.12 11.29 27.00
N ALA A 121 -1.02 10.54 27.08
CA ALA A 121 0.10 10.67 26.15
C ALA A 121 -0.32 10.29 24.71
N LYS A 122 -1.08 9.20 24.55
CA LYS A 122 -1.62 8.79 23.24
C LYS A 122 -2.54 9.85 22.65
N PHE A 123 -3.45 10.43 23.41
CA PHE A 123 -4.36 11.46 22.90
C PHE A 123 -3.60 12.69 22.40
N LYS A 124 -2.57 13.14 23.13
CA LYS A 124 -1.69 14.23 22.64
C LYS A 124 -1.04 13.91 21.30
N ILE A 125 -0.59 12.67 21.09
CA ILE A 125 0.00 12.22 19.82
C ILE A 125 -1.06 12.14 18.71
N ILE A 126 -2.23 11.61 19.03
CA ILE A 126 -3.36 11.37 18.11
C ILE A 126 -4.00 12.67 17.62
N ASP A 127 -4.00 13.69 18.46
CA ASP A 127 -4.53 15.02 18.18
C ASP A 127 -3.55 15.89 17.42
N ALA A 128 -2.27 15.51 17.37
CA ALA A 128 -1.26 16.18 16.56
C ALA A 128 -1.69 16.18 15.08
N PRO A 129 -1.47 17.29 14.35
CA PRO A 129 -1.91 17.41 12.96
C PRO A 129 -1.34 16.30 12.07
N GLU A 130 -0.11 15.86 12.32
CA GLU A 130 0.53 14.77 11.60
C GLU A 130 -0.24 13.45 11.75
N ALA A 131 -0.73 13.15 12.95
CA ALA A 131 -1.53 11.95 13.20
C ALA A 131 -2.91 12.03 12.55
N GLN A 132 -3.52 13.22 12.51
CA GLN A 132 -4.79 13.45 11.82
C GLN A 132 -4.64 13.27 10.30
N GLU A 133 -3.57 13.81 9.71
CA GLU A 133 -3.25 13.63 8.30
C GLU A 133 -2.97 12.17 7.97
N ALA A 134 -2.15 11.49 8.75
CA ALA A 134 -1.83 10.08 8.57
C ALA A 134 -3.10 9.21 8.59
N ARG A 135 -4.01 9.48 9.53
CA ARG A 135 -5.33 8.80 9.61
C ARG A 135 -6.21 9.08 8.41
N ALA A 136 -6.32 10.35 8.00
CA ALA A 136 -7.11 10.75 6.85
C ALA A 136 -6.58 10.11 5.56
N TRP A 137 -5.27 10.13 5.37
CA TRP A 137 -4.58 9.48 4.26
C TRP A 137 -4.79 7.97 4.27
N MET A 138 -4.64 7.30 5.41
CA MET A 138 -4.88 5.85 5.54
C MET A 138 -6.33 5.50 5.19
N GLY A 139 -7.30 6.30 5.64
CA GLY A 139 -8.71 6.12 5.27
C GLY A 139 -8.95 6.22 3.76
N GLN A 140 -8.35 7.22 3.10
CA GLN A 140 -8.41 7.35 1.63
C GLN A 140 -7.71 6.18 0.92
N TYR A 141 -6.52 5.80 1.37
CA TYR A 141 -5.73 4.70 0.82
C TYR A 141 -6.49 3.37 0.88
N LEU A 142 -7.08 3.04 2.03
CA LEU A 142 -7.89 1.82 2.18
C LEU A 142 -9.21 1.88 1.41
N SER A 143 -9.78 3.06 1.19
CA SER A 143 -11.00 3.22 0.39
C SER A 143 -10.77 2.91 -1.10
N ALA A 144 -9.56 3.16 -1.62
CA ALA A 144 -9.18 2.84 -2.99
C ALA A 144 -8.88 1.34 -3.20
N MET A 145 -8.74 0.55 -2.12
CA MET A 145 -8.50 -0.89 -2.19
C MET A 145 -9.80 -1.70 -2.29
N THR A 146 -9.71 -2.88 -2.91
CA THR A 146 -10.76 -3.88 -2.85
C THR A 146 -10.94 -4.39 -1.41
N ASP A 147 -12.16 -4.76 -1.02
CA ASP A 147 -12.46 -5.17 0.36
C ASP A 147 -11.60 -6.35 0.84
N ARG A 148 -11.27 -7.30 -0.05
CA ARG A 148 -10.35 -8.41 0.28
C ARG A 148 -8.95 -7.92 0.64
N LYS A 149 -8.38 -7.02 -0.17
CA LYS A 149 -7.05 -6.44 0.12
C LYS A 149 -7.09 -5.55 1.36
N ARG A 150 -8.18 -4.80 1.55
CA ARG A 150 -8.40 -4.01 2.77
C ARG A 150 -8.38 -4.91 4.00
N ALA A 151 -9.11 -6.03 3.98
CA ALA A 151 -9.14 -6.98 5.09
C ALA A 151 -7.76 -7.61 5.36
N ASP A 152 -6.96 -7.87 4.32
CA ASP A 152 -5.60 -8.37 4.48
C ASP A 152 -4.67 -7.32 5.10
N VAL A 153 -4.70 -6.07 4.61
CA VAL A 153 -3.91 -4.96 5.18
C VAL A 153 -4.31 -4.67 6.63
N LEU A 154 -5.62 -4.73 6.94
CA LEU A 154 -6.13 -4.48 8.29
C LEU A 154 -5.66 -5.51 9.33
N LYS A 155 -5.23 -6.72 8.92
CA LYS A 155 -4.64 -7.71 9.84
C LYS A 155 -3.30 -7.23 10.40
N ASP A 156 -2.56 -6.46 9.61
CA ASP A 156 -1.24 -5.94 9.97
C ASP A 156 -1.33 -4.56 10.64
N VAL A 157 -2.52 -3.93 10.68
CA VAL A 157 -2.72 -2.66 11.38
C VAL A 157 -2.78 -2.94 12.88
N PRO A 158 -1.83 -2.42 13.67
CA PRO A 158 -1.81 -2.67 15.09
C PRO A 158 -3.01 -2.02 15.80
N ASN A 159 -3.46 -2.66 16.88
CA ASN A 159 -4.51 -2.10 17.72
C ASN A 159 -3.93 -0.96 18.57
N VAL A 160 -4.35 0.28 18.29
CA VAL A 160 -3.87 1.49 18.98
C VAL A 160 -4.06 1.43 20.49
N VAL A 161 -5.09 0.72 20.96
CA VAL A 161 -5.35 0.55 22.40
C VAL A 161 -4.26 -0.27 23.08
N ASP A 162 -3.66 -1.23 22.36
CA ASP A 162 -2.68 -2.16 22.90
C ASP A 162 -1.23 -1.66 22.77
N MET A 163 -1.00 -0.67 21.91
CA MET A 163 0.31 -0.04 21.72
C MET A 163 0.62 0.90 22.88
N THR A 164 1.88 1.24 23.13
CA THR A 164 2.23 2.39 23.98
C THR A 164 2.20 3.70 23.18
N ALA A 165 2.17 4.85 23.85
CA ALA A 165 2.31 6.15 23.20
C ALA A 165 3.56 6.24 22.29
N ALA A 166 4.70 5.71 22.75
CA ALA A 166 5.93 5.68 21.98
C ALA A 166 5.80 4.81 20.71
N GLN A 167 5.21 3.62 20.84
CA GLN A 167 4.96 2.76 19.67
C GLN A 167 4.00 3.44 18.68
N LEU A 168 2.98 4.14 19.18
CA LEU A 168 2.03 4.86 18.32
C LEU A 168 2.73 5.93 17.49
N SER A 169 3.65 6.69 18.10
CA SER A 169 4.45 7.68 17.37
C SER A 169 5.31 7.05 16.26
N GLN A 170 5.88 5.86 16.50
CA GLN A 170 6.67 5.13 15.52
C GLN A 170 5.81 4.64 14.35
N GLU A 171 4.61 4.13 14.61
CA GLU A 171 3.69 3.72 13.54
C GLU A 171 3.20 4.91 12.72
N ILE A 172 2.96 6.09 13.33
CA ILE A 172 2.67 7.32 12.57
C ILE A 172 3.82 7.67 11.63
N GLN A 173 5.07 7.63 12.11
CA GLN A 173 6.25 7.89 11.27
C GLN A 173 6.38 6.88 10.12
N LYS A 174 6.05 5.60 10.37
CA LYS A 174 6.05 4.55 9.35
C LYS A 174 4.96 4.76 8.30
N ILE A 175 3.78 5.24 8.69
CA ILE A 175 2.71 5.65 7.77
C ILE A 175 3.20 6.80 6.90
N GLU A 176 3.86 7.80 7.48
CA GLU A 176 4.43 8.93 6.74
C GLU A 176 5.50 8.52 5.73
N LEU A 177 6.42 7.64 6.14
CA LEU A 177 7.42 7.06 5.23
C LEU A 177 6.75 6.29 4.09
N THR A 178 5.69 5.54 4.38
CA THR A 178 4.93 4.79 3.37
C THR A 178 4.23 5.73 2.39
N ARG A 179 3.61 6.81 2.90
CA ARG A 179 3.00 7.88 2.11
C ARG A 179 4.00 8.50 1.15
N GLN A 180 5.18 8.86 1.64
CA GLN A 180 6.25 9.44 0.82
C GLN A 180 6.77 8.46 -0.24
N ASN A 181 7.04 7.20 0.15
CA ASN A 181 7.47 6.17 -0.78
C ASN A 181 6.47 5.93 -1.93
N LEU A 182 5.17 5.97 -1.64
CA LEU A 182 4.13 5.82 -2.66
C LEU A 182 4.08 7.03 -3.60
N LYS A 183 4.23 8.24 -3.06
CA LYS A 183 4.31 9.47 -3.85
C LYS A 183 5.51 9.45 -4.80
N ASP A 184 6.67 9.01 -4.33
CA ASP A 184 7.89 8.92 -5.14
C ASP A 184 7.75 7.88 -6.26
N ARG A 185 7.12 6.73 -5.97
CA ARG A 185 6.80 5.71 -6.98
C ARG A 185 5.84 6.23 -8.04
N GLN A 186 4.81 6.98 -7.63
CA GLN A 186 3.87 7.62 -8.54
C GLN A 186 4.59 8.61 -9.47
N ALA A 187 5.42 9.49 -8.90
CA ALA A 187 6.20 10.46 -9.67
C ALA A 187 7.17 9.78 -10.65
N ALA A 188 7.86 8.71 -10.22
CA ALA A 188 8.74 7.93 -11.09
C ALA A 188 7.97 7.26 -12.24
N PHE A 189 6.79 6.70 -11.96
CA PHE A 189 5.92 6.10 -12.97
C PHE A 189 5.43 7.13 -13.99
N ASP A 190 4.96 8.29 -13.52
CA ASP A 190 4.49 9.37 -14.38
C ASP A 190 5.63 9.96 -15.24
N GLY A 191 6.84 10.07 -14.67
CA GLY A 191 8.05 10.41 -15.41
C GLY A 191 8.35 9.41 -16.52
N GLY A 192 8.27 8.11 -16.24
CA GLY A 192 8.45 7.05 -17.24
C GLY A 192 7.41 7.12 -18.38
N ARG A 193 6.15 7.39 -18.05
CA ARG A 193 5.08 7.58 -19.06
C ARG A 193 5.35 8.76 -19.97
N LYS A 194 5.83 9.88 -19.41
CA LYS A 194 6.18 11.07 -20.19
C LYS A 194 7.30 10.77 -21.19
N VAL A 195 8.36 10.08 -20.76
CA VAL A 195 9.46 9.67 -21.66
C VAL A 195 8.95 8.79 -22.79
N LEU A 196 8.09 7.81 -22.50
CA LEU A 196 7.50 6.96 -23.54
C LEU A 196 6.62 7.75 -24.52
N ALA A 197 5.85 8.71 -24.03
CA ALA A 197 5.05 9.59 -24.88
C ALA A 197 5.93 10.47 -25.78
N ASP A 198 7.01 11.03 -25.24
CA ASP A 198 7.97 11.86 -25.98
C ASP A 198 8.70 11.05 -27.06
N VAL A 199 9.14 9.83 -26.74
CA VAL A 199 9.75 8.90 -27.70
C VAL A 199 8.76 8.53 -28.80
N ALA A 200 7.50 8.24 -28.45
CA ALA A 200 6.47 7.95 -29.43
C ALA A 200 6.18 9.15 -30.34
N ALA A 201 6.15 10.37 -29.78
CA ALA A 201 5.98 11.59 -30.55
C ALA A 201 7.16 11.84 -31.51
N ALA A 202 8.40 11.64 -31.05
CA ALA A 202 9.60 11.74 -31.88
C ALA A 202 9.60 10.73 -33.04
N ASN A 203 9.22 9.48 -32.77
CA ASN A 203 9.14 8.42 -33.80
C ASN A 203 8.05 8.71 -34.85
N ARG A 204 6.90 9.26 -34.44
CA ARG A 204 5.86 9.69 -35.38
C ARG A 204 6.35 10.82 -36.27
N LYS A 205 7.04 11.81 -35.69
CA LYS A 205 7.63 12.92 -36.44
C LYS A 205 8.67 12.40 -37.45
N ALA A 206 9.59 11.54 -37.03
CA ALA A 206 10.60 10.95 -37.91
C ALA A 206 9.96 10.15 -39.07
N THR A 207 8.90 9.38 -38.79
CA THR A 207 8.15 8.66 -39.82
C THR A 207 7.44 9.60 -40.80
N ALA A 208 6.85 10.69 -40.31
CA ALA A 208 6.20 11.70 -41.15
C ALA A 208 7.22 12.44 -42.04
N ASP A 209 8.39 12.80 -41.51
CA ASP A 209 9.45 13.44 -42.28
C ASP A 209 10.01 12.50 -43.37
N ALA A 210 10.19 11.22 -43.03
CA ALA A 210 10.63 10.19 -43.98
C ALA A 210 9.61 9.95 -45.10
N SER A 211 8.30 9.94 -44.78
CA SER A 211 7.25 9.77 -45.79
C SER A 211 7.17 10.98 -46.71
N LEU A 212 7.24 12.20 -46.18
CA LEU A 212 7.30 13.43 -46.99
C LEU A 212 8.51 13.45 -47.93
N ALA A 213 9.69 13.04 -47.44
CA ALA A 213 10.90 12.94 -48.26
C ALA A 213 10.81 11.86 -49.35
N ALA A 214 10.10 10.75 -49.09
CA ALA A 214 9.84 9.73 -50.09
C ALA A 214 8.87 10.26 -51.17
N THR A 215 7.79 10.93 -50.77
CA THR A 215 6.82 11.53 -51.70
C THR A 215 7.46 12.62 -52.56
N SER A 216 8.34 13.45 -52.02
CA SER A 216 9.03 14.48 -52.80
C SER A 216 9.94 13.88 -53.87
N LYS A 217 10.68 12.79 -53.54
CA LYS A 217 11.48 12.04 -54.51
C LYS A 217 10.63 11.37 -55.59
N MET A 218 9.46 10.84 -55.23
CA MET A 218 8.53 10.25 -56.21
C MET A 218 7.96 11.30 -57.15
N ASN A 219 7.64 12.50 -56.66
CA ASN A 219 7.12 13.59 -57.49
C ASN A 219 8.18 14.18 -58.44
N SER A 220 9.45 14.21 -58.02
CA SER A 220 10.55 14.69 -58.88
C SER A 220 11.03 13.66 -59.90
N SER A 221 10.71 12.38 -59.69
CA SER A 221 11.07 11.31 -60.62
C SER A 221 9.94 11.14 -61.62
N THR A 222 10.20 11.39 -62.91
CA THR A 222 9.26 11.08 -64.00
C THR A 222 8.85 9.62 -63.85
N SER A 223 7.65 9.40 -63.30
CA SER A 223 7.13 8.07 -63.04
C SER A 223 6.86 7.41 -64.38
N TYR A 224 7.89 6.77 -64.92
CA TYR A 224 7.82 5.90 -66.08
C TYR A 224 7.04 4.67 -65.64
N SER A 225 5.72 4.77 -65.61
CA SER A 225 4.86 3.62 -65.44
C SER A 225 5.00 2.81 -66.73
N PRO A 226 5.64 1.62 -66.71
CA PRO A 226 5.85 0.82 -67.92
C PRO A 226 4.53 0.32 -68.53
N TYR A 227 3.40 0.59 -67.88
CA TYR A 227 2.05 0.24 -68.32
C TYR A 227 1.18 1.43 -68.73
N ARG A 228 1.72 2.67 -68.79
CA ARG A 228 1.03 3.76 -69.51
C ARG A 228 1.30 3.64 -71.01
N SER A 229 0.93 2.50 -71.60
CA SER A 229 0.74 2.42 -73.03
C SER A 229 -0.50 3.24 -73.38
N ASN A 230 -0.27 4.48 -73.83
CA ASN A 230 -1.01 5.12 -74.93
C ASN A 230 -2.40 4.51 -75.24
N SER A 231 -3.42 4.85 -74.45
CA SER A 231 -4.80 4.48 -74.75
C SER A 231 -5.71 5.64 -74.39
N GLY A 232 -5.94 6.51 -75.38
CA GLY A 232 -7.20 7.23 -75.44
C GLY A 232 -8.30 6.19 -75.62
N GLY A 233 -9.07 5.93 -74.58
CA GLY A 233 -10.04 4.84 -74.63
C GLY A 233 -10.71 4.57 -73.29
N SER A 234 -11.81 5.28 -73.06
CA SER A 234 -13.05 4.80 -72.44
C SER A 234 -13.01 3.46 -71.67
N GLY A 235 -13.28 3.51 -70.36
CA GLY A 235 -14.15 2.51 -69.73
C GLY A 235 -13.53 1.25 -69.10
N GLY A 236 -12.23 1.20 -68.84
CA GLY A 236 -11.62 0.06 -68.15
C GLY A 236 -11.77 0.14 -66.62
N SER A 237 -12.67 -0.66 -66.04
CA SER A 237 -12.79 -0.85 -64.59
C SER A 237 -11.43 -1.15 -63.94
N PRO A 238 -11.12 -0.58 -62.76
CA PRO A 238 -9.85 -0.81 -62.10
C PRO A 238 -9.65 -2.32 -61.84
N PRO A 239 -8.41 -2.85 -61.93
CA PRO A 239 -8.12 -4.29 -61.97
C PRO A 239 -8.50 -5.10 -60.71
N PHE A 240 -9.20 -4.49 -59.75
CA PHE A 240 -9.73 -5.14 -58.54
C PHE A 240 -11.16 -4.70 -58.21
N ALA A 241 -11.88 -4.04 -59.13
CA ALA A 241 -13.27 -3.62 -58.92
C ALA A 241 -14.21 -4.80 -58.56
N ASN A 242 -13.84 -6.02 -58.95
CA ASN A 242 -14.58 -7.24 -58.69
C ASN A 242 -13.99 -8.11 -57.57
N ALA A 243 -12.92 -7.67 -56.89
CA ALA A 243 -12.42 -8.37 -55.71
C ALA A 243 -13.36 -8.05 -54.53
N ARG A 244 -14.40 -8.87 -54.33
CA ARG A 244 -15.15 -8.90 -53.07
C ARG A 244 -14.18 -9.30 -51.96
N VAL A 245 -13.63 -8.32 -51.25
CA VAL A 245 -12.88 -8.53 -50.02
C VAL A 245 -13.90 -8.91 -48.94
N GLY A 246 -14.28 -10.19 -48.91
CA GLY A 246 -15.20 -10.76 -47.94
C GLY A 246 -14.57 -10.84 -46.54
N SER A 247 -15.38 -10.57 -45.52
CA SER A 247 -15.09 -10.59 -44.07
C SER A 247 -13.96 -9.68 -43.59
N GLY A 248 -14.35 -8.49 -43.15
CA GLY A 248 -13.46 -7.48 -42.58
C GLY A 248 -12.89 -7.89 -41.22
N MET A 249 -11.58 -8.17 -41.19
CA MET A 249 -10.77 -7.96 -39.99
C MET A 249 -10.50 -6.46 -39.88
N SER A 250 -11.12 -5.80 -38.91
CA SER A 250 -10.81 -4.41 -38.59
C SER A 250 -9.81 -4.38 -37.44
N ILE A 251 -8.68 -3.69 -37.64
CA ILE A 251 -7.70 -3.43 -36.58
C ILE A 251 -7.94 -1.99 -36.13
N GLY A 252 -8.43 -1.83 -34.90
CA GLY A 252 -8.68 -0.53 -34.28
C GLY A 252 -7.64 -0.23 -33.21
N ILE A 253 -7.23 1.03 -33.07
CA ILE A 253 -6.40 1.51 -31.96
C ILE A 253 -7.24 2.49 -31.15
N GLY A 254 -7.65 2.05 -29.95
CA GLY A 254 -8.41 2.88 -29.02
C GLY A 254 -7.54 3.42 -27.88
N PRO A 255 -8.08 4.30 -27.02
CA PRO A 255 -7.37 4.86 -25.87
C PRO A 255 -6.94 3.81 -24.82
N TRP A 256 -7.40 2.56 -24.95
CA TRP A 256 -7.04 1.41 -24.10
C TRP A 256 -6.13 0.37 -24.78
N GLY A 257 -5.64 0.64 -26.00
CA GLY A 257 -4.77 -0.26 -26.75
C GLY A 257 -5.31 -0.68 -28.12
N ALA A 258 -4.53 -1.50 -28.84
CA ALA A 258 -4.94 -2.08 -30.11
C ALA A 258 -5.90 -3.27 -29.88
N TYR A 259 -6.99 -3.33 -30.63
CA TYR A 259 -7.92 -4.45 -30.64
C TYR A 259 -8.17 -4.93 -32.08
N VAL A 260 -8.38 -6.23 -32.23
CA VAL A 260 -8.74 -6.86 -33.50
C VAL A 260 -10.21 -7.24 -33.41
N GLY A 261 -11.06 -6.55 -34.17
CA GLY A 261 -12.47 -6.88 -34.32
C GLY A 261 -12.64 -7.82 -35.51
N MET A 262 -12.95 -9.10 -35.24
CA MET A 262 -13.40 -10.03 -36.27
C MET A 262 -14.92 -9.91 -36.39
N SER A 263 -15.39 -9.27 -37.45
CA SER A 263 -16.80 -9.26 -37.78
C SER A 263 -17.12 -10.57 -38.51
N LEU A 264 -17.55 -11.59 -37.78
CA LEU A 264 -18.19 -12.75 -38.41
C LEU A 264 -19.56 -12.29 -38.92
N GLY A 265 -19.68 -12.14 -40.24
CA GLY A 265 -20.97 -11.83 -40.86
C GLY A 265 -22.04 -12.86 -40.46
N ASN A 266 -23.27 -12.40 -40.26
CA ASN A 266 -24.43 -13.23 -39.93
C ASN A 266 -24.52 -14.43 -40.88
N PHE A 267 -24.67 -15.63 -40.29
CA PHE A 267 -25.14 -16.82 -40.98
C PHE A 267 -26.66 -16.77 -41.14
#